data_AF-A0A3D4ZCP7-F1
#
_entry.id   AF-A0A3D4ZCP7-F1
#
_cell.length_a   1.000
_cell.length_b   1.000
_cell.length_c   1.000
_cell.angle_alpha   90.00
_cell.angle_beta   90.00
_cell.angle_gamma   90.00
#
_symmetry.space_group_name_H-M   'P 1'
#
loop_
_entity.id
_entity.type
_entity.pdbx_description
1 polymer ?
#
loop_
_entity_poly.entity_id
_entity_poly.type
_entity_poly.pdbx_seq_one_letter_code
_entity_poly.pdbx_strand_id
1 'polypeptide(L)'
;MKNIFLIVFCLLVSTVWAKEEKNKRIQYCTTLEEAMQQAARKHKPIFFNCYAGWAGPSVLMDSVVLTDPDLVSFIQKHFVSLRVDMPKTQEGRKLAERYRVKFYAHYLILDEKGEIIHRISGGAKAPEFKEKLKAGLNPKTSLAGMTRHYEKGDRSFKFLAAYAGTLKTADENEKFQEVADYYLEHIDSAGLYLPQSWEILWNKGKRYDSEWFRFIYDHRNELVEKNGEKVLNFIVQVLFHQVYPYMMFEKVYDMDFISEIEQKAGHLEFTSLNRDQLLDMCKILHFRQQKKYSEMLDLWGKMVPNLPNEALKVRYDATLGRLQDMNETEKKQAIAYLKERMAGMTGSTLERYRQIVTELSDYQGIRFETGGLQEALAKARKENKAVFVDCYTSWCGPCKMMSSKVFPDKQAGDFFNPRFISLKIDMEKDEGKELAQKWNIRVFPTYLILDPQGEIVYTSQGYIPAEELIRRMNEGLEQWKNNIKTGK
;
A
#
# COMPACT_ATOMS: atom_id res chain seq x y z
N MET A 1 32.45 15.08 62.30
CA MET A 1 31.53 13.94 62.04
C MET A 1 30.34 14.28 61.14
N LYS A 2 29.68 15.45 61.26
CA LYS A 2 28.50 15.80 60.43
C LYS A 2 28.77 15.92 58.91
N ASN A 3 29.94 16.40 58.49
CA ASN A 3 30.26 16.54 57.05
C ASN A 3 30.57 15.22 56.33
N ILE A 4 31.01 14.18 57.04
CA ILE A 4 31.31 12.87 56.45
C ILE A 4 30.02 12.12 56.13
N PHE A 5 29.00 12.24 56.98
CA PHE A 5 27.69 11.61 56.76
C PHE A 5 26.93 12.17 55.56
N LEU A 6 27.02 13.48 55.33
CA LEU A 6 26.35 14.14 54.19
C LEU A 6 27.00 13.74 52.85
N ILE A 7 28.33 13.59 52.82
CA ILE A 7 29.08 13.16 51.62
C ILE A 7 28.79 11.68 51.29
N VAL A 8 28.73 10.81 52.30
CA VAL A 8 28.41 9.38 52.11
C VAL A 8 26.94 9.20 51.66
N PHE A 9 26.01 9.99 52.20
CA PHE A 9 24.60 9.96 51.78
C PHE A 9 24.41 10.46 50.35
N CYS A 10 25.06 11.55 49.94
CA CYS A 10 25.03 12.02 48.55
C CYS A 10 25.68 11.03 47.56
N LEU A 11 26.76 10.33 47.95
CA LEU A 11 27.37 9.25 47.16
C LEU A 11 26.46 8.02 47.04
N LEU A 12 25.73 7.65 48.09
CA LEU A 12 24.75 6.55 48.05
C LEU A 12 23.52 6.91 47.20
N VAL A 13 22.99 8.13 47.31
CA VAL A 13 21.85 8.57 46.50
C VAL A 13 22.24 8.69 45.03
N SER A 14 23.40 9.29 44.70
CA SER A 14 23.89 9.37 43.31
C SER A 14 24.20 8.01 42.70
N THR A 15 24.72 7.04 43.47
CA THR A 15 24.94 5.67 42.99
C THR A 15 23.65 4.90 42.81
N VAL A 16 22.63 5.11 43.66
CA VAL A 16 21.28 4.54 43.50
C VAL A 16 20.58 5.13 42.29
N TRP A 17 20.63 6.45 42.10
CA TRP A 17 20.05 7.13 40.93
C TRP A 17 20.76 6.73 39.64
N ALA A 18 22.09 6.66 39.62
CA ALA A 18 22.86 6.18 38.46
C ALA A 18 22.61 4.69 38.16
N LYS A 19 22.31 3.88 39.18
CA LYS A 19 21.93 2.46 39.04
C LYS A 19 20.49 2.31 38.54
N GLU A 20 19.57 3.18 38.95
CA GLU A 20 18.21 3.28 38.41
C GLU A 20 18.20 3.76 36.96
N GLU A 21 19.02 4.75 36.60
CA GLU A 21 19.16 5.22 35.21
C GLU A 21 19.77 4.16 34.29
N LYS A 22 20.78 3.42 34.77
CA LYS A 22 21.38 2.28 34.05
C LYS A 22 20.41 1.12 33.82
N ASN A 23 19.32 1.03 34.57
CA ASN A 23 18.28 0.00 34.40
C ASN A 23 17.15 0.43 33.43
N LYS A 24 17.15 1.68 32.96
CA LYS A 24 16.10 2.20 32.05
C LYS A 24 16.38 1.97 30.56
N ARG A 25 17.58 1.51 30.19
CA ARG A 25 17.97 1.28 28.78
C ARG A 25 18.81 0.02 28.66
N ILE A 26 18.69 -0.67 27.52
CA ILE A 26 19.49 -1.85 27.21
C ILE A 26 20.97 -1.45 27.07
N GLN A 27 21.84 -2.17 27.78
CA GLN A 27 23.29 -2.02 27.68
C GLN A 27 23.86 -2.85 26.53
N TYR A 28 24.26 -2.17 25.45
CA TYR A 28 24.77 -2.80 24.24
C TYR A 28 26.30 -2.85 24.20
N CYS A 29 26.84 -3.99 23.77
CA CYS A 29 28.17 -4.11 23.19
C CYS A 29 28.19 -3.36 21.85
N THR A 30 29.38 -2.93 21.41
CA THR A 30 29.52 -2.16 20.17
C THR A 30 30.04 -2.99 18.99
N THR A 31 30.65 -4.16 19.26
CA THR A 31 31.11 -5.11 18.23
C THR A 31 30.60 -6.52 18.50
N LEU A 32 30.51 -7.32 17.45
CA LEU A 32 30.11 -8.74 17.58
C LEU A 32 31.13 -9.53 18.39
N GLU A 33 32.41 -9.25 18.22
CA GLU A 33 33.48 -9.93 18.97
C GLU A 33 33.36 -9.69 20.48
N GLU A 34 33.12 -8.44 20.90
CA GLU A 34 32.89 -8.10 22.30
C GLU A 34 31.67 -8.86 22.85
N ALA A 35 30.57 -8.87 22.08
CA ALA A 35 29.35 -9.57 22.47
C ALA A 35 29.58 -11.08 22.63
N MET A 36 30.32 -11.72 21.72
CA MET A 36 30.68 -13.14 21.78
C MET A 36 31.56 -13.46 22.99
N GLN A 37 32.57 -12.65 23.26
CA GLN A 37 33.42 -12.83 24.45
C GLN A 37 32.63 -12.69 25.76
N GLN A 38 31.73 -11.71 25.83
CA GLN A 38 30.87 -11.53 27.00
C GLN A 38 29.83 -12.66 27.13
N ALA A 39 29.26 -13.13 26.02
CA ALA A 39 28.30 -14.22 25.97
C ALA A 39 28.92 -15.51 26.52
N ALA A 40 30.13 -15.86 26.06
CA ALA A 40 30.88 -17.00 26.54
C ALA A 40 31.17 -16.92 28.05
N ARG A 41 31.60 -15.74 28.55
CA ARG A 41 31.90 -15.53 29.98
C ARG A 41 30.66 -15.58 30.87
N LYS A 42 29.52 -15.07 30.39
CA LYS A 42 28.27 -14.96 31.16
C LYS A 42 27.34 -16.15 30.97
N HIS A 43 27.67 -17.07 30.04
CA HIS A 43 26.82 -18.17 29.61
C HIS A 43 25.41 -17.71 29.20
N LYS A 44 25.36 -16.64 28.39
CA LYS A 44 24.10 -16.04 27.90
C LYS A 44 24.15 -15.88 26.39
N PRO A 45 23.03 -16.14 25.68
CA PRO A 45 22.94 -15.84 24.26
C PRO A 45 23.03 -14.33 24.00
N ILE A 46 23.29 -13.97 22.75
CA ILE A 46 23.39 -12.58 22.30
C ILE A 46 22.03 -12.15 21.74
N PHE A 47 21.44 -11.09 22.29
CA PHE A 47 20.36 -10.36 21.65
C PHE A 47 20.97 -9.31 20.71
N PHE A 48 20.84 -9.52 19.41
CA PHE A 48 21.42 -8.64 18.39
C PHE A 48 20.33 -7.81 17.71
N ASN A 49 20.30 -6.52 18.02
CA ASN A 49 19.51 -5.50 17.33
C ASN A 49 20.23 -5.05 16.05
N CYS A 50 19.76 -5.56 14.91
CA CYS A 50 20.23 -5.17 13.58
C CYS A 50 19.53 -3.87 13.19
N TYR A 51 20.11 -2.74 13.56
CA TYR A 51 19.47 -1.43 13.48
C TYR A 51 19.73 -0.75 12.13
N ALA A 52 18.77 0.05 11.67
CA ALA A 52 18.96 1.00 10.56
C ALA A 52 18.25 2.32 10.85
N GLY A 53 19.01 3.42 10.95
CA GLY A 53 18.45 4.73 11.32
C GLY A 53 17.48 5.34 10.31
N TRP A 54 17.56 4.93 9.04
CA TRP A 54 16.65 5.39 7.98
C TRP A 54 15.32 4.64 7.96
N ALA A 55 15.21 3.49 8.65
CA ALA A 55 14.03 2.66 8.64
C ALA A 55 13.07 3.05 9.77
N GLY A 56 11.94 3.67 9.43
CA GLY A 56 10.91 4.10 10.40
C GLY A 56 10.51 3.04 11.43
N PRO A 57 10.21 1.78 11.04
CA PRO A 57 9.93 0.70 11.99
C PRO A 57 11.09 0.40 12.95
N SER A 58 12.35 0.47 12.48
CA SER A 58 13.53 0.27 13.32
C SER A 58 13.66 1.37 14.36
N VAL A 59 13.44 2.64 13.96
CA VAL A 59 13.47 3.80 14.86
C VAL A 59 12.37 3.69 15.91
N LEU A 60 11.14 3.31 15.51
CA LEU A 60 10.01 3.14 16.42
C LEU A 60 10.28 2.06 17.47
N MET A 61 10.82 0.91 17.05
CA MET A 61 11.17 -0.15 17.98
C MET A 61 12.23 0.32 18.99
N ASP A 62 13.26 1.03 18.54
CA ASP A 62 14.35 1.50 19.40
C ASP A 62 13.87 2.56 20.41
N SER A 63 12.93 3.43 20.02
CA SER A 63 12.48 4.56 20.85
C SER A 63 11.29 4.25 21.76
N VAL A 64 10.43 3.31 21.37
CA VAL A 64 9.19 3.00 22.10
C VAL A 64 9.21 1.60 22.71
N VAL A 65 9.61 0.58 21.94
CA VAL A 65 9.44 -0.81 22.36
C VAL A 65 10.63 -1.26 23.21
N LEU A 66 11.85 -1.04 22.76
CA LEU A 66 13.10 -1.43 23.44
C LEU A 66 13.47 -0.50 24.60
N THR A 67 12.60 0.44 24.95
CA THR A 67 12.67 1.29 26.14
C THR A 67 11.64 0.91 27.20
N ASP A 68 10.76 -0.06 26.91
CA ASP A 68 9.80 -0.60 27.87
C ASP A 68 10.53 -1.26 29.06
N PRO A 69 10.28 -0.84 30.32
CA PRO A 69 11.06 -1.30 31.48
C PRO A 69 11.04 -2.82 31.69
N ASP A 70 9.90 -3.47 31.45
CA ASP A 70 9.74 -4.92 31.64
C ASP A 70 10.46 -5.72 30.56
N LEU A 71 10.53 -5.18 29.34
CA LEU A 71 11.31 -5.75 28.26
C LEU A 71 12.82 -5.49 28.46
N VAL A 72 13.24 -4.29 28.84
CA VAL A 72 14.65 -3.97 29.14
C VAL A 72 15.17 -4.87 30.25
N SER A 73 14.45 -4.96 31.37
CA SER A 73 14.81 -5.83 32.50
C SER A 73 14.96 -7.29 32.06
N PHE A 74 14.03 -7.78 31.24
CA PHE A 74 14.09 -9.13 30.68
C PHE A 74 15.33 -9.32 29.78
N ILE A 75 15.58 -8.40 28.85
CA ILE A 75 16.71 -8.50 27.92
C ILE A 75 18.04 -8.53 28.69
N GLN A 76 18.25 -7.61 29.63
CA GLN A 76 19.50 -7.58 30.41
C GLN A 76 19.67 -8.80 31.32
N LYS A 77 18.57 -9.37 31.81
CA LYS A 77 18.60 -10.58 32.62
C LYS A 77 19.04 -11.78 31.79
N HIS A 78 18.55 -11.92 30.56
CA HIS A 78 18.69 -13.15 29.79
C HIS A 78 19.75 -13.11 28.68
N PHE A 79 20.18 -11.93 28.23
CA PHE A 79 21.07 -11.79 27.07
C PHE A 79 22.30 -10.92 27.36
N VAL A 80 23.35 -11.14 26.56
CA VAL A 80 24.30 -10.08 26.22
C VAL A 80 23.71 -9.32 25.04
N SER A 81 23.66 -8.00 25.07
CA SER A 81 23.02 -7.23 23.99
C SER A 81 24.05 -6.65 23.04
N LEU A 82 23.80 -6.72 21.75
CA LEU A 82 24.58 -6.12 20.67
C LEU A 82 23.66 -5.24 19.84
N ARG A 83 24.13 -4.05 19.45
CA ARG A 83 23.43 -3.19 18.49
C ARG A 83 24.43 -2.67 17.48
N VAL A 84 24.13 -2.89 16.21
CA VAL A 84 24.94 -2.39 15.10
C VAL A 84 24.03 -1.67 14.13
N ASP A 85 24.41 -0.45 13.75
CA ASP A 85 23.79 0.27 12.64
C ASP A 85 24.33 -0.32 11.33
N MET A 86 23.59 -1.31 10.84
CA MET A 86 23.98 -2.17 9.73
C MET A 86 24.37 -1.40 8.45
N PRO A 87 23.57 -0.45 7.94
CA PRO A 87 23.93 0.27 6.72
C PRO A 87 25.10 1.26 6.92
N LYS A 88 25.30 1.77 8.15
CA LYS A 88 26.19 2.90 8.42
C LYS A 88 27.66 2.53 8.31
N THR A 89 28.08 1.36 8.79
CA THR A 89 29.49 0.95 8.83
C THR A 89 29.80 -0.19 7.86
N GLN A 90 31.05 -0.33 7.44
CA GLN A 90 31.47 -1.46 6.60
C GLN A 90 31.29 -2.80 7.31
N GLU A 91 31.59 -2.86 8.61
CA GLU A 91 31.36 -4.03 9.44
C GLU A 91 29.86 -4.37 9.52
N GLY A 92 29.00 -3.37 9.75
CA GLY A 92 27.55 -3.54 9.75
C GLY A 92 27.04 -4.15 8.44
N ARG A 93 27.54 -3.70 7.29
CA ARG A 93 27.18 -4.26 5.98
C ARG A 93 27.62 -5.72 5.84
N LYS A 94 28.84 -6.04 6.27
CA LYS A 94 29.32 -7.45 6.29
C LYS A 94 28.48 -8.33 7.21
N LEU A 95 28.05 -7.82 8.36
CA LEU A 95 27.17 -8.56 9.27
C LEU A 95 25.76 -8.73 8.68
N ALA A 96 25.22 -7.72 8.01
CA ALA A 96 23.95 -7.82 7.30
C ALA A 96 24.01 -8.88 6.18
N GLU A 97 25.11 -8.97 5.44
CA GLU A 97 25.35 -10.03 4.46
C GLU A 97 25.47 -11.41 5.13
N ARG A 98 26.35 -11.54 6.15
CA ARG A 98 26.57 -12.80 6.90
C ARG A 98 25.27 -13.38 7.42
N TYR A 99 24.42 -12.54 8.01
CA TYR A 99 23.16 -12.97 8.59
C TYR A 99 21.96 -12.77 7.67
N ARG A 100 22.16 -12.42 6.39
CA ARG A 100 21.07 -12.24 5.41
C ARG A 100 19.96 -11.30 5.91
N VAL A 101 20.32 -10.16 6.49
CA VAL A 101 19.38 -9.14 6.98
C VAL A 101 18.97 -8.23 5.82
N LYS A 102 17.75 -8.42 5.30
CA LYS A 102 17.24 -7.72 4.11
C LYS A 102 16.28 -6.56 4.42
N PHE A 103 15.62 -6.61 5.57
CA PHE A 103 14.57 -5.66 5.97
C PHE A 103 14.76 -5.24 7.42
N TYR A 104 14.22 -4.07 7.80
CA TYR A 104 14.34 -3.50 9.13
C TYR A 104 12.96 -3.07 9.64
N ALA A 105 12.58 -3.28 10.90
CA ALA A 105 13.37 -3.78 12.03
C ALA A 105 13.71 -5.29 11.95
N HIS A 106 14.89 -5.68 12.46
CA HIS A 106 15.36 -7.07 12.45
C HIS A 106 16.20 -7.39 13.69
N TYR A 107 16.02 -8.59 14.24
CA TYR A 107 16.70 -9.02 15.45
C TYR A 107 17.15 -10.47 15.34
N LEU A 108 18.31 -10.76 15.92
CA LEU A 108 18.85 -12.12 16.00
C LEU A 108 19.06 -12.50 17.45
N ILE A 109 18.89 -13.77 17.75
CA ILE A 109 19.42 -14.40 18.95
C ILE A 109 20.54 -15.32 18.50
N LEU A 110 21.75 -15.04 18.96
CA LEU A 110 22.94 -15.81 18.61
C LEU A 110 23.47 -16.58 19.82
N ASP A 111 24.16 -17.68 19.58
CA ASP A 111 24.99 -18.32 20.60
C ASP A 111 26.31 -17.56 20.83
N GLU A 112 27.13 -18.04 21.74
CA GLU A 112 28.45 -17.46 22.05
C GLU A 112 29.46 -17.52 20.89
N LYS A 113 29.20 -18.32 19.86
CA LYS A 113 30.01 -18.44 18.63
C LYS A 113 29.51 -17.53 17.51
N GLY A 114 28.38 -16.85 17.73
CA GLY A 114 27.73 -16.00 16.73
C GLY A 114 26.82 -16.79 15.77
N GLU A 115 26.48 -18.04 16.07
CA GLU A 115 25.57 -18.84 15.25
C GLU A 115 24.11 -18.54 15.60
N ILE A 116 23.23 -18.56 14.59
CA ILE A 116 21.83 -18.20 14.77
C ILE A 116 21.09 -19.26 15.60
N ILE A 117 20.53 -18.85 16.74
CA ILE A 117 19.55 -19.63 17.51
C ILE A 117 18.14 -19.30 17.04
N HIS A 118 17.84 -18.00 16.89
CA HIS A 118 16.52 -17.51 16.51
C HIS A 118 16.62 -16.17 15.77
N ARG A 119 15.57 -15.85 15.02
CA ARG A 119 15.47 -14.64 14.22
C ARG A 119 14.07 -14.07 14.34
N ILE A 120 14.00 -12.75 14.45
CA ILE A 120 12.74 -12.00 14.54
C ILE A 120 12.80 -10.89 13.49
N SER A 121 11.99 -11.03 12.45
CA SER A 121 11.77 -10.02 11.42
C SER A 121 10.53 -9.19 11.75
N GLY A 122 10.65 -7.86 11.66
CA GLY A 122 9.60 -6.91 11.96
C GLY A 122 9.47 -6.55 13.44
N GLY A 123 8.66 -5.52 13.70
CA GLY A 123 8.36 -5.04 15.05
C GLY A 123 7.19 -5.76 15.70
N ALA A 124 7.02 -5.54 17.01
CA ALA A 124 5.85 -5.94 17.79
C ALA A 124 5.74 -5.03 19.02
N LYS A 125 4.60 -5.03 19.71
CA LYS A 125 4.50 -4.35 21.02
C LYS A 125 5.39 -5.05 22.05
N ALA A 126 5.82 -4.35 23.10
CA ALA A 126 6.79 -4.88 24.06
C ALA A 126 6.40 -6.25 24.68
N PRO A 127 5.15 -6.50 25.10
CA PRO A 127 4.76 -7.82 25.61
C PRO A 127 4.90 -8.93 24.58
N GLU A 128 4.44 -8.70 23.35
CA GLU A 128 4.53 -9.66 22.25
C GLU A 128 5.99 -9.90 21.83
N PHE A 129 6.79 -8.84 21.78
CA PHE A 129 8.21 -8.93 21.46
C PHE A 129 8.97 -9.75 22.52
N LYS A 130 8.63 -9.59 23.79
CA LYS A 130 9.16 -10.41 24.89
C LYS A 130 8.85 -11.89 24.70
N GLU A 131 7.64 -12.25 24.26
CA GLU A 131 7.29 -13.64 23.97
C GLU A 131 8.10 -14.21 22.79
N LYS A 132 8.36 -13.41 21.74
CA LYS A 132 9.26 -13.81 20.65
C LYS A 132 10.69 -14.08 21.15
N LEU A 133 11.20 -13.26 22.08
CA LEU A 133 12.51 -13.51 22.71
C LEU A 133 12.51 -14.79 23.55
N LYS A 134 11.45 -15.04 24.33
CA LYS A 134 11.30 -16.29 25.10
C LYS A 134 11.26 -17.52 24.20
N ALA A 135 10.56 -17.44 23.06
CA ALA A 135 10.52 -18.53 22.08
C ALA A 135 11.93 -18.89 21.58
N GLY A 136 12.77 -17.88 21.32
CA GLY A 136 14.15 -18.11 20.91
C GLY A 136 15.08 -18.64 22.01
N LEU A 137 14.77 -18.43 23.29
CA LEU A 137 15.52 -19.00 24.42
C LEU A 137 15.20 -20.48 24.69
N ASN A 138 14.10 -21.00 24.14
CA ASN A 138 13.67 -22.38 24.37
C ASN A 138 14.00 -23.25 23.14
N PRO A 139 14.83 -24.31 23.29
CA PRO A 139 15.19 -25.20 22.18
C PRO A 139 14.03 -25.91 21.48
N LYS A 140 12.83 -25.97 22.09
CA LYS A 140 11.63 -26.56 21.46
C LYS A 140 10.88 -25.57 20.56
N THR A 141 11.18 -24.28 20.66
CA THR A 141 10.46 -23.20 19.96
C THR A 141 11.40 -22.27 19.19
N SER A 142 12.72 -22.35 19.41
CA SER A 142 13.70 -21.56 18.67
C SER A 142 13.81 -22.04 17.22
N LEU A 143 14.30 -21.15 16.34
CA LEU A 143 14.39 -21.46 14.91
C LEU A 143 15.31 -22.65 14.67
N ALA A 144 16.51 -22.60 15.25
CA ALA A 144 17.49 -23.67 15.14
C ALA A 144 16.99 -24.98 15.77
N GLY A 145 16.27 -24.88 16.89
CA GLY A 145 15.70 -26.03 17.60
C GLY A 145 14.62 -26.75 16.79
N MET A 146 13.65 -26.00 16.28
CA MET A 146 12.57 -26.55 15.46
C MET A 146 13.09 -27.05 14.11
N THR A 147 14.07 -26.37 13.50
CA THR A 147 14.69 -26.83 12.24
C THR A 147 15.34 -28.21 12.42
N ARG A 148 16.14 -28.42 13.48
CA ARG A 148 16.70 -29.74 13.79
C ARG A 148 15.64 -30.80 14.04
N HIS A 149 14.52 -30.42 14.66
CA HIS A 149 13.41 -31.35 14.93
C HIS A 149 12.70 -31.76 13.63
N TYR A 150 12.51 -30.81 12.71
CA TYR A 150 12.00 -31.07 11.37
C TYR A 150 12.94 -31.96 10.55
N GLU A 151 14.25 -31.71 10.59
CA GLU A 151 15.28 -32.52 9.89
C GLU A 151 15.33 -33.97 10.40
N LYS A 152 14.99 -34.20 11.68
CA LYS A 152 14.85 -35.55 12.25
C LYS A 152 13.59 -36.30 11.81
N GLY A 153 12.71 -35.66 11.04
CA GLY A 153 11.55 -36.30 10.43
C GLY A 153 10.23 -36.11 11.17
N ASP A 154 10.14 -35.24 12.19
CA ASP A 154 8.82 -34.93 12.76
C ASP A 154 7.96 -34.20 11.73
N ARG A 155 6.81 -34.80 11.42
CA ARG A 155 5.79 -34.29 10.50
C ARG A 155 4.41 -34.20 11.17
N SER A 156 4.35 -34.24 12.50
CA SER A 156 3.09 -34.06 13.22
C SER A 156 2.51 -32.68 12.95
N PHE A 157 1.21 -32.60 12.67
CA PHE A 157 0.56 -31.34 12.26
C PHE A 157 0.71 -30.23 13.31
N LYS A 158 0.61 -30.56 14.60
CA LYS A 158 0.84 -29.58 15.67
C LYS A 158 2.24 -28.97 15.61
N PHE A 159 3.26 -29.78 15.33
CA PHE A 159 4.63 -29.31 15.19
C PHE A 159 4.80 -28.48 13.92
N LEU A 160 4.33 -28.96 12.76
CA LEU A 160 4.46 -28.27 11.49
C LEU A 160 3.77 -26.89 11.51
N ALA A 161 2.59 -26.80 12.10
CA ALA A 161 1.89 -25.53 12.30
C ALA A 161 2.72 -24.52 13.13
N ALA A 162 3.25 -24.97 14.27
CA ALA A 162 4.12 -24.14 15.11
C ALA A 162 5.41 -23.75 14.38
N TYR A 163 6.01 -24.69 13.64
CA TYR A 163 7.25 -24.45 12.90
C TYR A 163 7.05 -23.44 11.78
N ALA A 164 5.94 -23.53 11.05
CA ALA A 164 5.56 -22.55 10.03
C ALA A 164 5.46 -21.12 10.62
N GLY A 165 4.85 -20.96 11.80
CA GLY A 165 4.82 -19.67 12.51
C GLY A 165 6.22 -19.15 12.88
N THR A 166 7.11 -20.03 13.33
CA THR A 166 8.52 -19.71 13.61
C THR A 166 9.27 -19.30 12.34
N LEU A 167 9.08 -20.01 11.23
CA LEU A 167 9.68 -19.68 9.94
C LEU A 167 9.22 -18.32 9.44
N LYS A 168 7.93 -17.98 9.60
CA LYS A 168 7.43 -16.63 9.28
C LYS A 168 8.03 -15.55 10.16
N THR A 169 8.11 -15.78 11.46
CA THR A 169 8.76 -14.84 12.39
C THR A 169 10.23 -14.62 11.99
N ALA A 170 10.89 -15.65 11.47
CA ALA A 170 12.26 -15.61 10.99
C ALA A 170 12.40 -15.13 9.53
N ASP A 171 11.34 -14.77 8.80
CA ASP A 171 11.44 -14.44 7.37
C ASP A 171 12.07 -15.55 6.50
N GLU A 172 11.96 -16.81 6.94
CA GLU A 172 12.43 -18.00 6.21
C GLU A 172 11.36 -18.45 5.21
N ASN A 173 11.06 -17.59 4.22
CA ASN A 173 9.88 -17.74 3.36
C ASN A 173 9.90 -19.00 2.48
N GLU A 174 11.05 -19.39 1.93
CA GLU A 174 11.17 -20.60 1.09
C GLU A 174 10.84 -21.85 1.90
N LYS A 175 11.47 -21.99 3.08
CA LYS A 175 11.21 -23.11 3.98
C LYS A 175 9.79 -23.09 4.53
N PHE A 176 9.23 -21.90 4.77
CA PHE A 176 7.82 -21.77 5.13
C PHE A 176 6.90 -22.35 4.05
N GLN A 177 7.14 -22.07 2.75
CA GLN A 177 6.32 -22.62 1.68
C GLN A 177 6.41 -24.15 1.66
N GLU A 178 7.63 -24.72 1.72
CA GLU A 178 7.82 -26.17 1.79
C GLU A 178 7.01 -26.82 2.92
N VAL A 179 7.10 -26.26 4.13
CA VAL A 179 6.40 -26.78 5.31
C VAL A 179 4.89 -26.59 5.22
N ALA A 180 4.44 -25.43 4.74
CA ALA A 180 3.02 -25.11 4.58
C ALA A 180 2.36 -25.99 3.52
N ASP A 181 3.03 -26.24 2.40
CA ASP A 181 2.51 -27.06 1.30
C ASP A 181 2.36 -28.51 1.76
N TYR A 182 3.41 -29.08 2.36
CA TYR A 182 3.33 -30.42 2.96
C TYR A 182 2.20 -30.51 3.98
N TYR A 183 2.06 -29.51 4.86
CA TYR A 183 1.01 -29.48 5.87
C TYR A 183 -0.39 -29.56 5.24
N LEU A 184 -0.65 -28.71 4.24
CA LEU A 184 -1.96 -28.57 3.61
C LEU A 184 -2.31 -29.77 2.72
N GLU A 185 -1.33 -30.41 2.11
CA GLU A 185 -1.51 -31.62 1.30
C GLU A 185 -1.86 -32.86 2.15
N HIS A 186 -1.44 -32.90 3.42
CA HIS A 186 -1.52 -34.11 4.25
C HIS A 186 -2.50 -34.00 5.42
N ILE A 187 -2.86 -32.78 5.86
CA ILE A 187 -3.80 -32.62 6.96
C ILE A 187 -5.21 -33.07 6.55
N ASP A 188 -5.94 -33.67 7.49
CA ASP A 188 -7.33 -34.01 7.27
C ASP A 188 -8.21 -32.75 7.20
N SER A 189 -9.41 -32.93 6.63
CA SER A 189 -10.35 -31.83 6.43
C SER A 189 -10.75 -31.15 7.76
N ALA A 190 -10.96 -31.92 8.82
CA ALA A 190 -11.32 -31.38 10.14
C ALA A 190 -10.20 -30.51 10.73
N GLY A 191 -8.94 -30.88 10.49
CA GLY A 191 -7.76 -30.18 10.94
C GLY A 191 -7.61 -28.81 10.33
N LEU A 192 -8.03 -28.60 9.08
CA LEU A 192 -7.96 -27.29 8.39
C LEU A 192 -8.70 -26.19 9.15
N TYR A 193 -9.79 -26.52 9.85
CA TYR A 193 -10.60 -25.54 10.57
C TYR A 193 -10.00 -25.13 11.92
N LEU A 194 -9.01 -25.85 12.44
CA LEU A 194 -8.48 -25.62 13.79
C LEU A 194 -7.61 -24.36 13.89
N PRO A 195 -7.54 -23.72 15.07
CA PRO A 195 -6.69 -22.54 15.33
C PRO A 195 -5.23 -22.67 14.91
N GLN A 196 -4.67 -23.87 14.99
CA GLN A 196 -3.29 -24.16 14.61
C GLN A 196 -3.05 -24.02 13.09
N SER A 197 -4.06 -24.32 12.27
CA SER A 197 -3.99 -24.24 10.81
C SER A 197 -4.12 -22.81 10.29
N TRP A 198 -4.72 -21.93 11.11
CA TRP A 198 -5.04 -20.56 10.71
C TRP A 198 -3.82 -19.77 10.23
N GLU A 199 -2.66 -19.88 10.88
CA GLU A 199 -1.48 -19.12 10.48
C GLU A 199 -1.01 -19.50 9.07
N ILE A 200 -1.09 -20.78 8.73
CA ILE A 200 -0.75 -21.29 7.40
C ILE A 200 -1.78 -20.81 6.37
N LEU A 201 -3.07 -21.03 6.66
CA LEU A 201 -4.18 -20.62 5.79
C LEU A 201 -4.17 -19.11 5.52
N TRP A 202 -4.04 -18.30 6.58
CA TRP A 202 -3.96 -16.84 6.49
C TRP A 202 -2.81 -16.39 5.60
N ASN A 203 -1.64 -17.04 5.68
CA ASN A 203 -0.50 -16.69 4.85
C ASN A 203 -0.65 -17.14 3.39
N LYS A 204 -1.23 -18.32 3.13
CA LYS A 204 -1.44 -18.86 1.78
C LYS A 204 -2.60 -18.19 1.05
N GLY A 205 -3.61 -17.73 1.80
CA GLY A 205 -4.82 -17.08 1.28
C GLY A 205 -4.70 -15.58 1.02
N LYS A 206 -3.53 -14.94 1.20
CA LYS A 206 -3.41 -13.46 1.07
C LYS A 206 -3.71 -12.94 -0.34
N ARG A 207 -3.58 -13.81 -1.34
CA ARG A 207 -3.90 -13.49 -2.73
C ARG A 207 -5.35 -13.83 -3.02
N TYR A 208 -6.08 -12.88 -3.58
CA TYR A 208 -7.48 -13.04 -3.95
C TYR A 208 -7.72 -14.21 -4.92
N ASP A 209 -6.80 -14.47 -5.84
CA ASP A 209 -6.87 -15.56 -6.82
C ASP A 209 -6.37 -16.92 -6.30
N SER A 210 -5.94 -17.00 -5.04
CA SER A 210 -5.47 -18.27 -4.47
C SER A 210 -6.61 -19.23 -4.17
N GLU A 211 -6.36 -20.52 -4.35
CA GLU A 211 -7.27 -21.58 -3.89
C GLU A 211 -7.56 -21.49 -2.39
N TRP A 212 -6.58 -21.05 -1.60
CA TRP A 212 -6.71 -20.92 -0.14
C TRP A 212 -7.57 -19.74 0.27
N PHE A 213 -7.54 -18.63 -0.48
CA PHE A 213 -8.51 -17.55 -0.25
C PHE A 213 -9.93 -18.03 -0.55
N ARG A 214 -10.13 -18.72 -1.67
CA ARG A 214 -11.42 -19.31 -2.05
C ARG A 214 -11.92 -20.28 -0.98
N PHE A 215 -11.07 -21.21 -0.52
CA PHE A 215 -11.38 -22.09 0.60
C PHE A 215 -11.80 -21.29 1.85
N ILE A 216 -11.01 -20.31 2.27
CA ILE A 216 -11.32 -19.50 3.46
C ILE A 216 -12.67 -18.76 3.30
N TYR A 217 -12.95 -18.23 2.11
CA TYR A 217 -14.19 -17.53 1.82
C TYR A 217 -15.41 -18.47 1.84
N ASP A 218 -15.30 -19.61 1.16
CA ASP A 218 -16.39 -20.58 1.01
C ASP A 218 -16.73 -21.26 2.35
N HIS A 219 -15.72 -21.50 3.19
CA HIS A 219 -15.83 -22.16 4.49
C HIS A 219 -15.75 -21.19 5.70
N ARG A 220 -16.05 -19.92 5.47
CA ARG A 220 -15.84 -18.84 6.45
C ARG A 220 -16.61 -19.04 7.75
N ASN A 221 -17.81 -19.61 7.70
CA ASN A 221 -18.68 -19.74 8.89
C ASN A 221 -18.08 -20.76 9.87
N GLU A 222 -17.71 -21.93 9.38
CA GLU A 222 -17.06 -22.98 10.18
C GLU A 222 -15.68 -22.54 10.66
N LEU A 223 -14.93 -21.81 9.83
CA LEU A 223 -13.66 -21.22 10.24
C LEU A 223 -13.86 -20.21 11.38
N VAL A 224 -14.89 -19.36 11.32
CA VAL A 224 -15.21 -18.40 12.39
C VAL A 224 -15.56 -19.11 13.69
N GLU A 225 -16.31 -20.22 13.67
CA GLU A 225 -16.64 -20.98 14.88
C GLU A 225 -15.39 -21.42 15.66
N LYS A 226 -14.32 -21.78 14.95
CA LYS A 226 -13.07 -22.27 15.55
C LYS A 226 -12.03 -21.17 15.79
N ASN A 227 -12.02 -20.12 14.98
CA ASN A 227 -10.95 -19.13 14.92
C ASN A 227 -11.39 -17.72 15.35
N GLY A 228 -12.69 -17.47 15.44
CA GLY A 228 -13.28 -16.17 15.70
C GLY A 228 -13.29 -15.24 14.48
N GLU A 229 -13.74 -14.00 14.71
CA GLU A 229 -13.99 -12.99 13.68
C GLU A 229 -12.73 -12.53 12.91
N LYS A 230 -11.52 -12.91 13.35
CA LYS A 230 -10.28 -12.64 12.61
C LYS A 230 -10.32 -13.20 11.19
N VAL A 231 -11.10 -14.26 10.96
CA VAL A 231 -11.33 -14.85 9.63
C VAL A 231 -12.03 -13.86 8.71
N LEU A 232 -13.12 -13.24 9.19
CA LEU A 232 -13.90 -12.29 8.40
C LEU A 232 -13.13 -11.00 8.16
N ASN A 233 -12.40 -10.52 9.17
CA ASN A 233 -11.50 -9.37 9.02
C ASN A 233 -10.42 -9.62 7.96
N PHE A 234 -9.87 -10.83 7.90
CA PHE A 234 -8.93 -11.22 6.86
C PHE A 234 -9.57 -11.21 5.47
N ILE A 235 -10.79 -11.74 5.32
CA ILE A 235 -11.51 -11.71 4.04
C ILE A 235 -11.70 -10.26 3.58
N VAL A 236 -12.22 -9.39 4.46
CA VAL A 236 -12.41 -7.97 4.17
C VAL A 236 -11.10 -7.30 3.75
N GLN A 237 -9.99 -7.63 4.42
CA GLN A 237 -8.68 -7.11 4.06
C GLN A 237 -8.28 -7.53 2.64
N VAL A 238 -8.44 -8.80 2.25
CA VAL A 238 -8.09 -9.26 0.89
C VAL A 238 -8.96 -8.58 -0.17
N LEU A 239 -10.27 -8.46 0.08
CA LEU A 239 -11.22 -7.77 -0.80
C LEU A 239 -10.90 -6.28 -0.94
N PHE A 240 -10.55 -5.60 0.16
CA PHE A 240 -10.14 -4.19 0.15
C PHE A 240 -8.97 -3.94 -0.80
N HIS A 241 -7.96 -4.81 -0.84
CA HIS A 241 -6.83 -4.66 -1.76
C HIS A 241 -7.25 -4.80 -3.24
N GLN A 242 -8.40 -5.40 -3.53
CA GLN A 242 -8.93 -5.45 -4.89
C GLN A 242 -9.61 -4.13 -5.29
N VAL A 243 -10.30 -3.47 -4.36
CA VAL A 243 -11.05 -2.22 -4.63
C VAL A 243 -10.15 -0.99 -4.57
N TYR A 244 -9.12 -1.00 -3.72
CA TYR A 244 -8.23 0.15 -3.50
C TYR A 244 -7.65 0.77 -4.79
N PRO A 245 -7.10 0.00 -5.77
CA PRO A 245 -6.58 0.56 -7.01
C PRO A 245 -7.63 1.32 -7.84
N TYR A 246 -8.90 0.92 -7.80
CA TYR A 246 -9.99 1.60 -8.52
C TYR A 246 -10.32 2.95 -7.88
N MET A 247 -10.32 3.02 -6.54
CA MET A 247 -10.47 4.29 -5.81
C MET A 247 -9.35 5.28 -6.16
N MET A 248 -8.13 4.76 -6.40
CA MET A 248 -6.95 5.56 -6.72
C MET A 248 -6.79 5.92 -8.20
N PHE A 249 -7.73 5.55 -9.08
CA PHE A 249 -7.63 5.67 -10.55
C PHE A 249 -6.43 4.92 -11.14
N GLU A 250 -5.98 3.85 -10.48
CA GLU A 250 -4.90 2.97 -10.98
C GLU A 250 -5.46 1.87 -11.91
N LYS A 251 -6.76 1.61 -11.83
CA LYS A 251 -7.51 0.71 -12.70
C LYS A 251 -8.74 1.40 -13.28
N VAL A 252 -9.07 1.04 -14.53
CA VAL A 252 -10.36 1.39 -15.17
C VAL A 252 -11.47 0.66 -14.42
N TYR A 253 -12.61 1.31 -14.25
CA TYR A 253 -13.75 0.71 -13.56
C TYR A 253 -14.26 -0.53 -14.32
N ASP A 254 -14.47 -1.61 -13.57
CA ASP A 254 -14.97 -2.89 -14.04
C ASP A 254 -16.24 -3.21 -13.23
N MET A 255 -17.39 -3.14 -13.89
CA MET A 255 -18.68 -3.28 -13.22
C MET A 255 -18.85 -4.66 -12.59
N ASP A 256 -18.60 -5.71 -13.36
CA ASP A 256 -18.81 -7.08 -12.93
C ASP A 256 -17.89 -7.42 -11.76
N PHE A 257 -16.62 -7.02 -11.84
CA PHE A 257 -15.66 -7.27 -10.78
C PHE A 257 -15.99 -6.50 -9.49
N ILE A 258 -16.31 -5.20 -9.58
CA ILE A 258 -16.67 -4.42 -8.38
C ILE A 258 -17.97 -4.93 -7.75
N SER A 259 -18.95 -5.32 -8.56
CA SER A 259 -20.18 -5.94 -8.07
C SER A 259 -19.94 -7.32 -7.44
N GLU A 260 -19.01 -8.12 -7.96
CA GLU A 260 -18.60 -9.38 -7.32
C GLU A 260 -17.99 -9.14 -5.94
N ILE A 261 -17.07 -8.17 -5.82
CA ILE A 261 -16.44 -7.84 -4.54
C ILE A 261 -17.47 -7.29 -3.54
N GLU A 262 -18.37 -6.41 -3.99
CA GLU A 262 -19.46 -5.88 -3.17
C GLU A 262 -20.38 -7.00 -2.66
N GLN A 263 -20.80 -7.92 -3.54
CA GLN A 263 -21.61 -9.07 -3.16
C GLN A 263 -20.85 -9.95 -2.15
N LYS A 264 -19.57 -10.23 -2.41
CA LYS A 264 -18.77 -11.06 -1.51
C LYS A 264 -18.65 -10.47 -0.12
N ALA A 265 -18.44 -9.15 -0.01
CA ALA A 265 -18.41 -8.43 1.25
C ALA A 265 -19.80 -8.36 1.91
N GLY A 266 -20.86 -8.18 1.13
CA GLY A 266 -22.25 -8.15 1.58
C GLY A 266 -22.68 -9.45 2.25
N HIS A 267 -22.26 -10.60 1.72
CA HIS A 267 -22.54 -11.94 2.28
C HIS A 267 -21.76 -12.28 3.57
N LEU A 268 -20.89 -11.40 4.06
CA LEU A 268 -20.24 -11.60 5.35
C LEU A 268 -21.22 -11.15 6.45
N GLU A 269 -21.69 -12.11 7.25
CA GLU A 269 -22.67 -11.91 8.33
C GLU A 269 -22.01 -11.31 9.60
N PHE A 270 -21.32 -10.18 9.45
CA PHE A 270 -20.78 -9.41 10.57
C PHE A 270 -20.71 -7.93 10.23
N THR A 271 -20.79 -7.08 11.26
CA THR A 271 -20.60 -5.64 11.09
C THR A 271 -19.21 -5.27 11.57
N SER A 272 -18.43 -4.64 10.71
CA SER A 272 -17.18 -4.00 11.09
C SER A 272 -16.98 -2.73 10.28
N LEU A 273 -16.32 -1.74 10.89
CA LEU A 273 -15.99 -0.48 10.23
C LEU A 273 -15.28 -0.73 8.88
N ASN A 274 -14.37 -1.70 8.82
CA ASN A 274 -13.63 -2.02 7.61
C ASN A 274 -14.51 -2.65 6.52
N ARG A 275 -15.50 -3.48 6.89
CA ARG A 275 -16.45 -4.06 5.94
C ARG A 275 -17.37 -3.00 5.36
N ASP A 276 -17.91 -2.14 6.21
CA ASP A 276 -18.84 -1.11 5.78
C ASP A 276 -18.13 -0.08 4.88
N GLN A 277 -16.88 0.28 5.23
CA GLN A 277 -16.01 1.08 4.35
C GLN A 277 -15.76 0.43 3.00
N LEU A 278 -15.53 -0.89 2.94
CA LEU A 278 -15.36 -1.60 1.68
C LEU A 278 -16.62 -1.53 0.81
N LEU A 279 -17.80 -1.71 1.40
CA LEU A 279 -19.08 -1.59 0.71
C LEU A 279 -19.31 -0.15 0.21
N ASP A 280 -19.00 0.85 1.03
CA ASP A 280 -19.09 2.26 0.64
C ASP A 280 -18.13 2.60 -0.49
N MET A 281 -16.90 2.05 -0.49
CA MET A 281 -15.97 2.18 -1.60
C MET A 281 -16.56 1.60 -2.90
N CYS A 282 -17.18 0.42 -2.86
CA CYS A 282 -17.83 -0.17 -4.04
C CYS A 282 -18.96 0.73 -4.56
N LYS A 283 -19.83 1.23 -3.67
CA LYS A 283 -20.92 2.15 -4.03
C LYS A 283 -20.41 3.47 -4.60
N ILE A 284 -19.35 4.05 -4.05
CA ILE A 284 -18.70 5.24 -4.58
C ILE A 284 -18.24 5.00 -6.02
N LEU A 285 -17.63 3.85 -6.30
CA LEU A 285 -17.19 3.50 -7.66
C LEU A 285 -18.37 3.39 -8.62
N HIS A 286 -19.49 2.79 -8.19
CA HIS A 286 -20.73 2.71 -8.99
C HIS A 286 -21.29 4.11 -9.29
N PHE A 287 -21.40 4.99 -8.28
CA PHE A 287 -21.88 6.36 -8.48
C PHE A 287 -20.97 7.15 -9.41
N ARG A 288 -19.65 7.01 -9.25
CA ARG A 288 -18.66 7.64 -10.12
C ARG A 288 -18.86 7.23 -11.57
N GLN A 289 -19.00 5.93 -11.85
CA GLN A 289 -19.24 5.44 -13.21
C GLN A 289 -20.55 5.99 -13.80
N GLN A 290 -21.59 6.07 -12.97
CA GLN A 290 -22.90 6.60 -13.37
C GLN A 290 -22.94 8.14 -13.45
N LYS A 291 -21.82 8.83 -13.17
CA LYS A 291 -21.71 10.29 -13.06
C LYS A 291 -22.69 10.91 -12.06
N LYS A 292 -23.05 10.15 -11.02
CA LYS A 292 -23.87 10.59 -9.88
C LYS A 292 -22.98 11.21 -8.81
N TYR A 293 -22.31 12.30 -9.16
CA TYR A 293 -21.26 12.85 -8.31
C TYR A 293 -21.79 13.47 -7.02
N SER A 294 -23.01 14.00 -7.01
CA SER A 294 -23.61 14.49 -5.77
C SER A 294 -23.85 13.38 -4.75
N GLU A 295 -24.44 12.26 -5.15
CA GLU A 295 -24.63 11.09 -4.28
C GLU A 295 -23.30 10.47 -3.86
N MET A 296 -22.33 10.43 -4.79
CA MET A 296 -20.97 10.00 -4.51
C MET A 296 -20.33 10.86 -3.41
N LEU A 297 -20.41 12.19 -3.52
CA LEU A 297 -19.81 13.14 -2.58
C LEU A 297 -20.50 13.11 -1.21
N ASP A 298 -21.81 12.87 -1.15
CA ASP A 298 -22.53 12.67 0.12
C ASP A 298 -22.05 11.44 0.87
N LEU A 299 -21.83 10.33 0.16
CA LEU A 299 -21.25 9.11 0.75
C LEU A 299 -19.77 9.31 1.09
N TRP A 300 -19.02 9.97 0.21
CA TRP A 300 -17.61 10.31 0.41
C TRP A 300 -17.38 11.10 1.69
N GLY A 301 -18.20 12.12 1.94
CA GLY A 301 -18.13 12.97 3.14
C GLY A 301 -18.44 12.24 4.44
N LYS A 302 -19.15 11.10 4.38
CA LYS A 302 -19.39 10.23 5.54
C LYS A 302 -18.27 9.21 5.72
N MET A 303 -17.75 8.66 4.63
CA MET A 303 -16.79 7.56 4.67
C MET A 303 -15.36 8.07 4.95
N VAL A 304 -14.85 9.01 4.14
CA VAL A 304 -13.42 9.38 4.12
C VAL A 304 -12.96 10.01 5.44
N PRO A 305 -13.70 10.94 6.07
CA PRO A 305 -13.29 11.50 7.36
C PRO A 305 -13.16 10.46 8.47
N ASN A 306 -13.92 9.36 8.38
CA ASN A 306 -13.97 8.29 9.38
C ASN A 306 -12.97 7.15 9.12
N LEU A 307 -12.11 7.25 8.11
CA LEU A 307 -11.04 6.27 7.90
C LEU A 307 -10.04 6.33 9.08
N PRO A 308 -9.43 5.20 9.49
CA PRO A 308 -8.48 5.20 10.60
C PRO A 308 -7.10 5.78 10.23
N ASN A 309 -6.78 5.90 8.94
CA ASN A 309 -5.46 6.29 8.44
C ASN A 309 -5.49 7.68 7.79
N GLU A 310 -4.93 8.70 8.43
CA GLU A 310 -4.88 10.08 7.91
C GLU A 310 -4.22 10.19 6.53
N ALA A 311 -3.13 9.46 6.29
CA ALA A 311 -2.47 9.45 4.99
C ALA A 311 -3.35 8.83 3.90
N LEU A 312 -4.25 7.91 4.25
CA LEU A 312 -5.24 7.38 3.32
C LEU A 312 -6.32 8.42 3.00
N LYS A 313 -6.82 9.16 4.00
CA LYS A 313 -7.80 10.24 3.81
C LYS A 313 -7.32 11.27 2.79
N VAL A 314 -6.11 11.78 3.00
CA VAL A 314 -5.46 12.75 2.13
C VAL A 314 -5.29 12.21 0.71
N ARG A 315 -4.92 10.92 0.58
CA ARG A 315 -4.75 10.28 -0.73
C ARG A 315 -6.08 10.17 -1.48
N TYR A 316 -7.16 9.79 -0.80
CA TYR A 316 -8.48 9.74 -1.39
C TYR A 316 -8.98 11.12 -1.77
N ASP A 317 -8.99 12.10 -0.86
CA ASP A 317 -9.47 13.45 -1.16
C ASP A 317 -8.75 14.08 -2.35
N ALA A 318 -7.45 13.78 -2.52
CA ALA A 318 -6.68 14.22 -3.67
C ALA A 318 -7.13 13.64 -5.02
N THR A 319 -7.91 12.57 -5.02
CA THR A 319 -8.48 12.02 -6.25
C THR A 319 -9.69 12.82 -6.74
N LEU A 320 -10.33 13.63 -5.90
CA LEU A 320 -11.48 14.46 -6.31
C LEU A 320 -11.08 15.47 -7.40
N GLY A 321 -9.86 16.02 -7.36
CA GLY A 321 -9.33 16.91 -8.40
C GLY A 321 -9.16 16.25 -9.78
N ARG A 322 -9.23 14.91 -9.86
CA ARG A 322 -9.14 14.16 -11.12
C ARG A 322 -10.51 14.00 -11.82
N LEU A 323 -11.60 14.37 -11.15
CA LEU A 323 -12.96 14.30 -11.69
C LEU A 323 -13.27 15.57 -12.50
N GLN A 324 -12.97 15.54 -13.80
CA GLN A 324 -13.07 16.72 -14.67
C GLN A 324 -14.46 16.94 -15.28
N ASP A 325 -15.35 15.95 -15.20
CA ASP A 325 -16.68 15.94 -15.80
C ASP A 325 -17.81 16.28 -14.81
N MET A 326 -17.48 16.69 -13.59
CA MET A 326 -18.44 17.26 -12.64
C MET A 326 -19.07 18.55 -13.17
N ASN A 327 -20.37 18.73 -12.95
CA ASN A 327 -21.06 19.98 -13.20
C ASN A 327 -20.75 21.03 -12.12
N GLU A 328 -21.18 22.28 -12.34
CA GLU A 328 -20.85 23.39 -11.42
C GLU A 328 -21.41 23.23 -10.00
N THR A 329 -22.56 22.55 -9.84
CA THR A 329 -23.13 22.25 -8.52
C THR A 329 -22.29 21.21 -7.78
N GLU A 330 -21.90 20.15 -8.48
CA GLU A 330 -21.06 19.06 -7.93
C GLU A 330 -19.66 19.56 -7.58
N LYS A 331 -19.04 20.38 -8.43
CA LYS A 331 -17.78 21.05 -8.12
C LYS A 331 -17.88 21.89 -6.86
N LYS A 332 -18.95 22.69 -6.70
CA LYS A 332 -19.18 23.47 -5.49
C LYS A 332 -19.31 22.59 -4.26
N GLN A 333 -20.00 21.45 -4.36
CA GLN A 333 -20.12 20.47 -3.28
C GLN A 333 -18.76 19.88 -2.91
N ALA A 334 -17.96 19.43 -3.89
CA ALA A 334 -16.61 18.92 -3.66
C ALA A 334 -15.68 19.96 -3.03
N ILE A 335 -15.72 21.21 -3.52
CA ILE A 335 -14.94 22.33 -2.97
C ILE A 335 -15.37 22.64 -1.54
N ALA A 336 -16.68 22.65 -1.25
CA ALA A 336 -17.18 22.88 0.11
C ALA A 336 -16.66 21.81 1.07
N TYR A 337 -16.76 20.53 0.69
CA TYR A 337 -16.21 19.41 1.45
C TYR A 337 -14.69 19.58 1.68
N LEU A 338 -13.90 19.86 0.64
CA LEU A 338 -12.46 20.02 0.77
C LEU A 338 -12.09 21.22 1.68
N LYS A 339 -12.82 22.33 1.60
CA LYS A 339 -12.63 23.48 2.49
C LYS A 339 -12.90 23.15 3.95
N GLU A 340 -13.91 22.32 4.22
CA GLU A 340 -14.17 21.81 5.58
C GLU A 340 -13.01 20.93 6.06
N ARG A 341 -12.54 20.00 5.21
CA ARG A 341 -11.40 19.14 5.53
C ARG A 341 -10.12 19.93 5.84
N MET A 342 -9.91 21.07 5.18
CA MET A 342 -8.75 21.93 5.39
C MET A 342 -8.71 22.58 6.78
N ALA A 343 -9.82 22.62 7.52
CA ALA A 343 -9.87 23.23 8.85
C ALA A 343 -8.86 22.56 9.80
N GLY A 344 -7.92 23.35 10.32
CA GLY A 344 -6.88 22.85 11.23
C GLY A 344 -5.68 22.16 10.56
N MET A 345 -5.67 22.01 9.23
CA MET A 345 -4.49 21.51 8.51
C MET A 345 -3.41 22.58 8.40
N THR A 346 -2.14 22.17 8.35
CA THR A 346 -0.98 23.05 8.13
C THR A 346 0.04 22.39 7.19
N GLY A 347 1.03 23.17 6.74
CA GLY A 347 2.16 22.67 5.96
C GLY A 347 1.78 22.16 4.56
N SER A 348 2.55 21.18 4.07
CA SER A 348 2.43 20.66 2.70
C SER A 348 1.08 19.98 2.40
N THR A 349 0.43 19.40 3.42
CA THR A 349 -0.90 18.80 3.27
C THR A 349 -1.95 19.86 2.95
N LEU A 350 -1.94 21.00 3.66
CA LEU A 350 -2.85 22.11 3.39
C LEU A 350 -2.66 22.65 1.98
N GLU A 351 -1.42 22.80 1.54
CA GLU A 351 -1.11 23.31 0.20
C GLU A 351 -1.63 22.39 -0.90
N ARG A 352 -1.52 21.07 -0.70
CA ARG A 352 -2.10 20.08 -1.61
C ARG A 352 -3.62 20.24 -1.73
N TYR A 353 -4.34 20.44 -0.61
CA TYR A 353 -5.80 20.66 -0.65
C TYR A 353 -6.16 21.97 -1.36
N ARG A 354 -5.40 23.05 -1.15
CA ARG A 354 -5.60 24.30 -1.89
C ARG A 354 -5.45 24.10 -3.38
N GLN A 355 -4.42 23.37 -3.80
CA GLN A 355 -4.21 23.06 -5.22
C GLN A 355 -5.42 22.30 -5.80
N ILE A 356 -5.94 21.28 -5.11
CA ILE A 356 -7.12 20.54 -5.57
C ILE A 356 -8.35 21.46 -5.67
N VAL A 357 -8.55 22.34 -4.68
CA VAL A 357 -9.65 23.32 -4.72
C VAL A 357 -9.51 24.24 -5.94
N THR A 358 -8.30 24.73 -6.24
CA THR A 358 -8.04 25.55 -7.44
C THR A 358 -8.29 24.77 -8.73
N GLU A 359 -7.84 23.52 -8.79
CA GLU A 359 -8.11 22.62 -9.92
C GLU A 359 -9.62 22.42 -10.13
N LEU A 360 -10.40 22.34 -9.06
CA LEU A 360 -11.86 22.19 -9.14
C LEU A 360 -12.60 23.50 -9.44
N SER A 361 -12.14 24.65 -8.92
CA SER A 361 -12.82 25.95 -9.07
C SER A 361 -12.62 26.56 -10.44
N ASP A 362 -11.46 26.35 -11.05
CA ASP A 362 -11.00 27.11 -12.21
C ASP A 362 -10.60 26.22 -13.39
N TYR A 363 -11.08 24.96 -13.46
CA TYR A 363 -10.79 24.12 -14.63
C TYR A 363 -11.48 24.68 -15.89
N GLN A 364 -10.71 25.46 -16.63
CA GLN A 364 -11.09 26.06 -17.90
C GLN A 364 -10.38 25.43 -19.08
N GLY A 365 -9.66 24.32 -18.85
CA GLY A 365 -8.98 23.53 -19.87
C GLY A 365 -9.90 22.66 -20.73
N ILE A 366 -9.29 21.83 -21.57
CA ILE A 366 -9.96 20.84 -22.41
C ILE A 366 -10.65 19.81 -21.52
N ARG A 367 -11.94 19.56 -21.77
CA ARG A 367 -12.74 18.54 -21.07
C ARG A 367 -12.72 17.25 -21.88
N PHE A 368 -12.13 16.21 -21.30
CA PHE A 368 -12.07 14.89 -21.92
C PHE A 368 -13.22 14.00 -21.45
N GLU A 369 -13.79 13.22 -22.36
CA GLU A 369 -14.76 12.19 -22.05
C GLU A 369 -14.10 11.06 -21.26
N THR A 370 -14.89 10.44 -20.38
CA THR A 370 -14.49 9.29 -19.56
C THR A 370 -14.87 7.94 -20.16
N GLY A 371 -15.72 7.93 -21.18
CA GLY A 371 -16.11 6.74 -21.95
C GLY A 371 -15.14 6.42 -23.10
N GLY A 372 -15.33 5.27 -23.76
CA GLY A 372 -14.50 4.83 -24.89
C GLY A 372 -14.85 5.49 -26.24
N LEU A 373 -14.14 5.09 -27.30
CA LEU A 373 -14.29 5.69 -28.64
C LEU A 373 -15.73 5.66 -29.16
N GLN A 374 -16.46 4.56 -28.98
CA GLN A 374 -17.82 4.43 -29.51
C GLN A 374 -18.80 5.43 -28.88
N GLU A 375 -18.68 5.69 -27.59
CA GLU A 375 -19.50 6.68 -26.89
C GLU A 375 -19.18 8.10 -27.37
N ALA A 376 -17.88 8.41 -27.51
CA ALA A 376 -17.43 9.68 -28.05
C ALA A 376 -17.97 9.93 -29.47
N LEU A 377 -17.94 8.91 -30.34
CA LEU A 377 -18.50 9.00 -31.70
C LEU A 377 -20.03 9.14 -31.70
N ALA A 378 -20.74 8.45 -30.82
CA ALA A 378 -22.19 8.61 -30.69
C ALA A 378 -22.56 10.04 -30.25
N LYS A 379 -21.82 10.61 -29.31
CA LYS A 379 -21.99 12.00 -28.86
C LYS A 379 -21.64 12.99 -29.97
N ALA A 380 -20.54 12.75 -30.70
CA ALA A 380 -20.10 13.55 -31.84
C ALA A 380 -21.18 13.62 -32.94
N ARG A 381 -21.83 12.50 -33.26
CA ARG A 381 -22.96 12.47 -34.21
C ARG A 381 -24.15 13.30 -33.72
N LYS A 382 -24.49 13.19 -32.43
CA LYS A 382 -25.62 13.92 -31.84
C LYS A 382 -25.37 15.43 -31.77
N GLU A 383 -24.14 15.84 -31.45
CA GLU A 383 -23.76 17.25 -31.30
C GLU A 383 -23.20 17.88 -32.58
N ASN A 384 -23.07 17.10 -33.67
CA ASN A 384 -22.46 17.50 -34.93
C ASN A 384 -21.06 18.12 -34.76
N LYS A 385 -20.20 17.44 -33.99
CA LYS A 385 -18.82 17.85 -33.70
C LYS A 385 -17.82 16.79 -34.17
N ALA A 386 -16.60 17.20 -34.48
CA ALA A 386 -15.49 16.26 -34.67
C ALA A 386 -15.02 15.69 -33.32
N VAL A 387 -14.31 14.56 -33.36
CA VAL A 387 -13.67 13.97 -32.17
C VAL A 387 -12.20 14.33 -32.16
N PHE A 388 -11.71 14.91 -31.08
CA PHE A 388 -10.27 15.09 -30.83
C PHE A 388 -9.78 13.92 -29.98
N VAL A 389 -8.72 13.23 -30.40
CA VAL A 389 -8.15 12.10 -29.66
C VAL A 389 -6.69 12.36 -29.30
N ASP A 390 -6.37 12.39 -28.01
CA ASP A 390 -5.00 12.33 -27.48
C ASP A 390 -4.58 10.86 -27.34
N CYS A 391 -3.71 10.43 -28.26
CA CYS A 391 -3.11 9.10 -28.27
C CYS A 391 -1.83 9.15 -27.43
N TYR A 392 -1.85 8.58 -26.22
CA TYR A 392 -0.76 8.72 -25.24
C TYR A 392 -0.31 7.37 -24.68
N THR A 393 0.73 7.40 -23.83
CA THR A 393 1.08 6.29 -22.93
C THR A 393 1.37 6.81 -21.53
N SER A 394 1.10 6.00 -20.51
CA SER A 394 1.27 6.37 -19.10
C SER A 394 2.72 6.70 -18.67
N TRP A 395 3.73 6.21 -19.38
CA TRP A 395 5.15 6.46 -19.09
C TRP A 395 5.74 7.62 -19.90
N CYS A 396 5.05 8.11 -20.92
CA CYS A 396 5.51 9.18 -21.82
C CYS A 396 5.63 10.53 -21.09
N GLY A 397 6.85 11.04 -20.97
CA GLY A 397 7.15 12.35 -20.35
C GLY A 397 6.42 13.52 -21.03
N PRO A 398 6.56 13.71 -22.36
CA PRO A 398 5.83 14.75 -23.09
C PRO A 398 4.31 14.70 -22.92
N CYS A 399 3.71 13.52 -22.86
CA CYS A 399 2.27 13.32 -22.67
C CYS A 399 1.81 13.82 -21.28
N LYS A 400 2.63 13.57 -20.25
CA LYS A 400 2.40 14.13 -18.91
C LYS A 400 2.47 15.65 -18.93
N MET A 401 3.44 16.22 -19.66
CA MET A 401 3.56 17.67 -19.79
C MET A 401 2.34 18.30 -20.48
N MET A 402 1.83 17.68 -21.55
CA MET A 402 0.58 18.12 -22.20
C MET A 402 -0.57 18.12 -21.20
N SER A 403 -0.74 17.01 -20.49
CA SER A 403 -1.82 16.81 -19.51
C SER A 403 -1.76 17.79 -18.33
N SER A 404 -0.56 18.18 -17.89
CA SER A 404 -0.39 19.06 -16.73
C SER A 404 -0.27 20.55 -17.08
N LYS A 405 0.11 20.89 -18.33
CA LYS A 405 0.43 22.28 -18.70
C LYS A 405 -0.39 22.84 -19.86
N VAL A 406 -0.73 22.00 -20.84
CA VAL A 406 -1.33 22.47 -22.09
C VAL A 406 -2.84 22.25 -22.08
N PHE A 407 -3.28 21.03 -21.77
CA PHE A 407 -4.71 20.73 -21.73
C PHE A 407 -5.47 21.50 -20.64
N PRO A 408 -4.89 21.78 -19.46
CA PRO A 408 -5.55 22.64 -18.46
C PRO A 408 -5.62 24.13 -18.84
N ASP A 409 -4.95 24.55 -19.91
CA ASP A 409 -4.91 25.97 -20.32
C ASP A 409 -6.31 26.47 -20.74
N LYS A 410 -6.70 27.64 -20.24
CA LYS A 410 -8.00 28.26 -20.53
C LYS A 410 -8.24 28.44 -22.03
N GLN A 411 -7.24 28.89 -22.78
CA GLN A 411 -7.38 29.11 -24.22
C GLN A 411 -7.63 27.80 -24.95
N ALA A 412 -6.98 26.72 -24.50
CA ALA A 412 -7.24 25.40 -25.03
C ALA A 412 -8.69 24.97 -24.72
N GLY A 413 -9.17 25.10 -23.48
CA GLY A 413 -10.56 24.75 -23.19
C GLY A 413 -11.60 25.60 -23.93
N ASP A 414 -11.40 26.92 -24.01
CA ASP A 414 -12.27 27.83 -24.78
C ASP A 414 -12.31 27.45 -26.28
N PHE A 415 -11.21 26.91 -26.81
CA PHE A 415 -11.16 26.45 -28.19
C PHE A 415 -11.80 25.08 -28.36
N PHE A 416 -11.37 24.09 -27.57
CA PHE A 416 -11.70 22.68 -27.80
C PHE A 416 -13.13 22.33 -27.37
N ASN A 417 -13.54 22.75 -26.17
CA ASN A 417 -14.82 22.33 -25.57
C ASN A 417 -16.06 22.64 -26.43
N PRO A 418 -16.18 23.80 -27.11
CA PRO A 418 -17.32 24.04 -28.01
C PRO A 418 -17.18 23.37 -29.39
N ARG A 419 -16.00 22.88 -29.79
CA ARG A 419 -15.72 22.43 -31.17
C ARG A 419 -15.53 20.92 -31.31
N PHE A 420 -15.10 20.24 -30.25
CA PHE A 420 -14.77 18.82 -30.28
C PHE A 420 -15.45 18.06 -29.15
N ILE A 421 -15.70 16.77 -29.39
CA ILE A 421 -15.75 15.78 -28.32
C ILE A 421 -14.30 15.32 -28.10
N SER A 422 -13.72 15.57 -26.93
CA SER A 422 -12.30 15.27 -26.69
C SER A 422 -12.15 13.97 -25.91
N LEU A 423 -11.23 13.10 -26.34
CA LEU A 423 -10.97 11.79 -25.73
C LEU A 423 -9.48 11.58 -25.53
N LYS A 424 -9.09 10.84 -24.49
CA LYS A 424 -7.71 10.37 -24.30
C LYS A 424 -7.68 8.86 -24.29
N ILE A 425 -6.78 8.25 -25.04
CA ILE A 425 -6.65 6.80 -25.11
C ILE A 425 -5.18 6.42 -24.88
N ASP A 426 -4.94 5.56 -23.89
CA ASP A 426 -3.62 4.95 -23.69
C ASP A 426 -3.45 3.84 -24.74
N MET A 427 -2.57 4.07 -25.71
CA MET A 427 -2.39 3.21 -26.87
C MET A 427 -1.77 1.84 -26.55
N GLU A 428 -1.36 1.61 -25.30
CA GLU A 428 -0.84 0.32 -24.83
C GLU A 428 -1.83 -0.44 -23.94
N LYS A 429 -3.04 0.08 -23.71
CA LYS A 429 -4.05 -0.53 -22.84
C LYS A 429 -5.39 -0.69 -23.54
N ASP A 430 -6.12 -1.74 -23.16
CA ASP A 430 -7.52 -1.97 -23.52
C ASP A 430 -7.80 -1.75 -25.03
N GLU A 431 -8.83 -0.96 -25.37
CA GLU A 431 -9.18 -0.62 -26.78
C GLU A 431 -8.04 0.10 -27.51
N GLY A 432 -7.16 0.78 -26.77
CA GLY A 432 -6.03 1.51 -27.32
C GLY A 432 -5.04 0.63 -28.08
N LYS A 433 -4.86 -0.65 -27.72
CA LYS A 433 -3.95 -1.56 -28.44
C LYS A 433 -4.40 -1.81 -29.87
N GLU A 434 -5.69 -2.03 -30.07
CA GLU A 434 -6.28 -2.26 -31.38
C GLU A 434 -6.31 -0.96 -32.19
N LEU A 435 -6.65 0.16 -31.54
CA LEU A 435 -6.67 1.48 -32.17
C LEU A 435 -5.26 1.95 -32.59
N ALA A 436 -4.23 1.65 -31.81
CA ALA A 436 -2.84 1.95 -32.15
C ALA A 436 -2.43 1.26 -33.47
N GLN A 437 -2.85 0.01 -33.67
CA GLN A 437 -2.63 -0.71 -34.92
C GLN A 437 -3.47 -0.13 -36.06
N LYS A 438 -4.78 0.06 -35.83
CA LYS A 438 -5.72 0.60 -36.82
C LYS A 438 -5.30 1.97 -37.35
N TRP A 439 -4.85 2.86 -36.46
CA TRP A 439 -4.45 4.23 -36.78
C TRP A 439 -2.94 4.38 -37.02
N ASN A 440 -2.19 3.27 -36.98
CA ASN A 440 -0.73 3.22 -37.17
C ASN A 440 0.03 4.23 -36.27
N ILE A 441 -0.33 4.28 -34.99
CA ILE A 441 0.27 5.18 -34.00
C ILE A 441 1.62 4.61 -33.55
N ARG A 442 2.70 5.34 -33.85
CA ARG A 442 4.09 4.92 -33.53
C ARG A 442 4.86 5.93 -32.67
N VAL A 443 4.28 7.10 -32.43
CA VAL A 443 4.92 8.23 -31.73
C VAL A 443 3.92 8.79 -30.72
N PHE A 444 4.41 9.21 -29.55
CA PHE A 444 3.58 9.78 -28.49
C PHE A 444 4.07 11.16 -28.04
N PRO A 445 3.16 12.09 -27.71
CA PRO A 445 1.72 12.01 -28.00
C PRO A 445 1.43 12.17 -29.50
N THR A 446 0.38 11.51 -29.99
CA THR A 446 -0.21 11.77 -31.32
C THR A 446 -1.63 12.29 -31.12
N TYR A 447 -2.00 13.33 -31.85
CA TYR A 447 -3.33 13.92 -31.82
C TYR A 447 -4.06 13.62 -33.12
N LEU A 448 -5.27 13.10 -33.02
CA LEU A 448 -6.13 12.84 -34.17
C LEU A 448 -7.36 13.76 -34.11
N ILE A 449 -7.82 14.16 -35.29
CA ILE A 449 -9.21 14.60 -35.48
C ILE A 449 -9.91 13.51 -36.27
N LEU A 450 -11.00 12.99 -35.70
CA LEU A 450 -11.90 12.06 -36.37
C LEU A 450 -13.20 12.76 -36.73
N ASP A 451 -13.80 12.34 -37.84
CA ASP A 451 -15.19 12.67 -38.13
C ASP A 451 -16.16 11.87 -37.22
N PRO A 452 -17.47 12.19 -37.21
CA PRO A 452 -18.46 11.47 -36.41
C PRO A 452 -18.64 9.98 -36.80
N GLN A 453 -18.07 9.54 -37.93
CA GLN A 453 -18.08 8.17 -38.41
C GLN A 453 -16.86 7.39 -37.90
N GLY A 454 -15.83 8.09 -37.41
CA GLY A 454 -14.62 7.52 -36.84
C GLY A 454 -13.44 7.47 -37.80
N GLU A 455 -13.51 8.16 -38.93
CA GLU A 455 -12.44 8.25 -39.91
C GLU A 455 -11.48 9.40 -39.59
N ILE A 456 -10.17 9.17 -39.81
CA ILE A 456 -9.14 10.17 -39.53
C ILE A 456 -9.22 11.29 -40.56
N VAL A 457 -9.46 12.51 -40.07
CA VAL A 457 -9.38 13.74 -40.87
C VAL A 457 -7.97 14.33 -40.82
N TYR A 458 -7.37 14.38 -39.63
CA TYR A 458 -6.13 15.10 -39.40
C TYR A 458 -5.28 14.42 -38.33
N THR A 459 -3.96 14.58 -38.44
CA THR A 459 -2.98 14.02 -37.51
C THR A 459 -1.91 15.06 -37.17
N SER A 460 -1.58 15.18 -35.89
CA SER A 460 -0.43 15.96 -35.42
C SER A 460 0.31 15.20 -34.32
N GLN A 461 1.57 15.55 -34.05
CA GLN A 461 2.42 14.77 -33.14
C GLN A 461 3.33 15.65 -32.28
N GLY A 462 3.74 15.10 -31.14
CA GLY A 462 4.74 15.65 -30.24
C GLY A 462 4.19 16.57 -29.15
N TYR A 463 5.08 17.10 -28.32
CA TYR A 463 4.72 18.16 -27.39
C TYR A 463 4.45 19.46 -28.17
N ILE A 464 3.31 20.09 -27.92
CA ILE A 464 2.87 21.29 -28.62
C ILE A 464 2.32 22.30 -27.59
N PRO A 465 2.84 23.53 -27.50
CA PRO A 465 2.26 24.58 -26.65
C PRO A 465 0.80 24.89 -27.03
N ALA A 466 0.02 25.45 -26.10
CA ALA A 466 -1.43 25.63 -26.25
C ALA A 466 -1.83 26.40 -27.53
N GLU A 467 -1.21 27.55 -27.80
CA GLU A 467 -1.51 28.36 -28.99
C GLU A 467 -1.26 27.59 -30.30
N GLU A 468 -0.15 26.86 -30.39
CA GLU A 468 0.21 26.09 -31.57
C GLU A 468 -0.69 24.85 -31.73
N LEU A 469 -1.08 24.22 -30.61
CA LEU A 469 -2.02 23.10 -30.63
C LEU A 469 -3.38 23.56 -31.18
N ILE A 470 -3.88 24.71 -30.70
CA ILE A 470 -5.12 25.33 -31.19
C ILE A 470 -5.02 25.62 -32.68
N ARG A 471 -3.91 26.23 -33.12
CA ARG A 471 -3.67 26.53 -34.54
C ARG A 471 -3.76 25.28 -35.42
N ARG A 472 -3.05 24.21 -35.06
CA ARG A 472 -3.03 22.94 -35.80
C ARG A 472 -4.38 22.23 -35.79
N MET A 473 -5.08 22.22 -34.66
CA MET A 473 -6.40 21.58 -34.59
C MET A 473 -7.46 22.38 -35.34
N ASN A 474 -7.32 23.71 -35.44
CA ASN A 474 -8.17 24.53 -36.28
C ASN A 474 -7.98 24.21 -37.78
N GLU A 475 -6.73 24.00 -38.23
CA GLU A 475 -6.45 23.55 -39.61
C GLU A 475 -7.17 22.23 -39.94
N GLY A 476 -7.04 21.23 -39.06
CA GLY A 476 -7.73 19.95 -39.25
C GLY A 476 -9.26 20.08 -39.18
N LEU A 477 -9.79 21.00 -38.37
CA LEU A 477 -11.23 21.27 -38.32
C LEU A 477 -11.74 21.91 -39.62
N GLU A 478 -10.97 22.84 -40.20
CA GLU A 478 -11.31 23.42 -41.51
C GLU A 478 -11.22 22.38 -42.63
N GLN A 479 -10.26 21.44 -42.55
CA GLN A 479 -10.20 20.30 -43.46
C GLN A 479 -11.47 19.43 -43.35
N TRP A 480 -11.91 19.11 -42.14
CA TRP A 480 -13.16 18.37 -41.93
C TRP A 480 -14.36 19.08 -42.54
N LYS A 481 -14.52 20.39 -42.26
CA LYS A 481 -15.62 21.19 -42.80
C LYS A 481 -15.60 21.24 -44.33
N ASN A 482 -14.42 21.24 -44.96
CA ASN A 482 -14.28 21.22 -46.41
C ASN A 482 -14.61 19.85 -47.01
N ASN A 483 -14.26 18.75 -46.33
CA ASN A 483 -14.67 17.40 -46.74
C ASN A 483 -16.21 17.31 -46.81
N ILE A 484 -16.91 17.75 -45.75
CA ILE A 484 -18.38 17.80 -45.71
C ILE A 484 -18.95 18.60 -46.90
N LYS A 485 -18.39 19.78 -47.20
CA LYS A 485 -18.85 20.62 -48.32
C LYS A 485 -18.63 19.98 -49.70
N THR A 486 -17.60 19.15 -49.84
CA THR A 486 -17.20 18.57 -51.12
C THR A 486 -17.71 17.14 -51.33
N GLY A 487 -18.45 16.58 -50.36
CA GLY A 487 -19.00 15.22 -50.42
C GLY A 487 -17.93 14.13 -50.40
N LYS A 488 -16.74 14.46 -49.87
CA LYS A 488 -15.67 13.52 -49.52
C LYS A 488 -15.77 13.17 -48.05
#